data_AF-A0A286USG6-F1
#
_entry.id   AF-A0A286USG6-F1
#
_cell.length_a   1.000
_cell.length_b   1.000
_cell.length_c   1.000
_cell.angle_alpha   90.00
_cell.angle_beta   90.00
_cell.angle_gamma   90.00
#
_symmetry.space_group_name_H-M   'P 1'
#
loop_
_entity.id
_entity.type
_entity.pdbx_description
1 polymer ?
#
loop_
_entity_poly.entity_id
_entity_poly.type
_entity_poly.pdbx_seq_one_letter_code
_entity_poly.pdbx_strand_id
1 'polypeptide(L)'
;MSARRFASRQEAKRIFTTSKVTTNFRHLLPVAKPKHIVTPNPLDKSQRAVSPKDRIKWWNIVPGDQVRVMAETDGSVREVKGVNKFTNRVYIEGDKKRKEFSENDVRSYYQIRNPYKNVHYSGLQLYIGTYDFPPEPGSSEPQRIPVFAKRIGTSGPEFKQGRFVWERYATATTPRLPTWTPGSQDRIHIPWPEPEKPNVPKPTNYDTGLETILEVTYSPTCRPPAGSNVPLLREGGDDTYVRMLRGELPYKQNVPMEVFLSRELSNPHSREKKRERYLAAKERQRNLLRKFIDEEMKKTVDGRSRKEAVAEATFRWREQLRLERKAELKKRWVARGLQARLERRRKRTAAKQEAERQKLRDLVLRVAPNQIMPQV
;
A
#
# COMPACT_ATOMS: atom_id res chain seq x y z
N MET A 1 -4.20 -3.85 -2.24
CA MET A 1 -3.50 -2.78 -3.00
C MET A 1 -2.32 -2.28 -2.19
N SER A 2 -1.11 -2.29 -2.73
CA SER A 2 0.08 -1.78 -2.04
C SER A 2 -0.04 -0.26 -1.83
N ALA A 3 0.01 0.19 -0.57
CA ALA A 3 -0.01 1.62 -0.25
C ALA A 3 1.21 2.30 -0.88
N ARG A 4 0.99 3.16 -1.88
CA ARG A 4 2.06 3.90 -2.54
C ARG A 4 2.74 4.80 -1.50
N ARG A 5 4.05 4.61 -1.30
CA ARG A 5 4.86 5.41 -0.36
C ARG A 5 5.25 6.80 -0.89
N PHE A 6 5.18 6.99 -2.20
CA PHE A 6 5.62 8.22 -2.88
C PHE A 6 4.60 8.64 -3.95
N ALA A 7 4.48 9.94 -4.19
CA ALA A 7 3.81 10.48 -5.36
C ALA A 7 4.72 10.36 -6.58
N SER A 8 4.14 10.05 -7.75
CA SER A 8 4.91 9.98 -8.99
C SER A 8 5.34 11.38 -9.43
N ARG A 9 6.47 11.46 -10.15
CA ARG A 9 6.97 12.73 -10.69
C ARG A 9 6.04 13.31 -11.75
N GLN A 10 5.38 12.46 -12.53
CA GLN A 10 4.39 12.90 -13.51
C GLN A 10 3.18 13.53 -12.80
N GLU A 11 2.69 12.94 -11.71
CA GLU A 11 1.64 13.57 -10.88
C GLU A 11 2.12 14.90 -10.28
N ALA A 12 3.38 15.01 -9.83
CA ALA A 12 3.93 16.27 -9.32
C ALA A 12 4.13 17.34 -10.41
N LYS A 13 4.46 16.90 -11.64
CA LYS A 13 4.55 17.76 -12.83
C LYS A 13 3.20 18.07 -13.44
N ARG A 14 2.10 17.44 -13.01
CA ARG A 14 0.75 17.91 -13.37
C ARG A 14 0.50 19.22 -12.66
N ILE A 15 0.80 20.29 -13.39
CA ILE A 15 0.69 21.67 -12.95
C ILE A 15 -0.78 22.03 -12.64
N PHE A 16 -1.73 21.37 -13.30
CA PHE A 16 -3.12 21.79 -13.35
C PHE A 16 -4.06 20.67 -12.88
N THR A 17 -4.61 20.81 -11.68
CA THR A 17 -5.74 20.00 -11.22
C THR A 17 -7.02 20.77 -11.48
N THR A 18 -7.90 20.22 -12.32
CA THR A 18 -9.24 20.79 -12.64
C THR A 18 -10.35 20.19 -11.80
N SER A 19 -10.09 19.10 -11.08
CA SER A 19 -11.10 18.43 -10.26
C SER A 19 -11.61 19.37 -9.17
N LYS A 20 -12.92 19.59 -9.15
CA LYS A 20 -13.59 20.35 -8.08
C LYS A 20 -13.64 19.58 -6.75
N VAL A 21 -13.53 18.25 -6.84
CA VAL A 21 -13.71 17.35 -5.70
C VAL A 21 -12.36 16.82 -5.22
N THR A 22 -12.23 16.62 -3.90
CA THR A 22 -11.09 15.91 -3.29
C THR A 22 -11.40 14.44 -3.09
N THR A 23 -10.79 13.58 -3.89
CA THR A 23 -10.93 12.11 -3.79
C THR A 23 -9.79 11.47 -3.00
N ASN A 24 -8.59 12.04 -3.07
CA ASN A 24 -7.41 11.51 -2.39
C ASN A 24 -6.44 12.63 -1.95
N PHE A 25 -5.54 12.27 -1.04
CA PHE A 25 -4.48 13.14 -0.51
C PHE A 25 -3.08 12.74 -1.01
N ARG A 26 -2.99 12.23 -2.25
CA ARG A 26 -1.68 11.81 -2.82
C ARG A 26 -0.68 12.96 -2.92
N HIS A 27 -1.16 14.20 -3.00
CA HIS A 27 -0.31 15.39 -2.99
C HIS A 27 0.41 15.60 -1.66
N LEU A 28 0.02 14.92 -0.57
CA LEU A 28 0.75 14.94 0.70
C LEU A 28 1.85 13.89 0.77
N LEU A 29 1.96 13.00 -0.21
CA LEU A 29 3.06 12.05 -0.26
C LEU A 29 4.36 12.73 -0.73
N PRO A 30 5.52 12.33 -0.22
CA PRO A 30 6.79 12.80 -0.75
C PRO A 30 6.90 12.46 -2.24
N VAL A 31 7.42 13.40 -3.02
CA VAL A 31 7.69 13.17 -4.45
C VAL A 31 8.93 12.32 -4.58
N ALA A 32 8.89 11.27 -5.39
CA ALA A 32 10.03 10.39 -5.60
C ALA A 32 11.26 11.18 -6.11
N LYS A 33 12.35 11.13 -5.34
CA LYS A 33 13.65 11.64 -5.78
C LYS A 33 14.16 10.77 -6.94
N PRO A 34 14.87 11.35 -7.92
CA PRO A 34 15.42 10.52 -8.98
C PRO A 34 16.48 9.61 -8.37
N LYS A 35 16.59 8.37 -8.85
CA LYS A 35 17.70 7.49 -8.46
C LYS A 35 19.04 7.97 -9.02
N HIS A 36 19.02 8.77 -10.09
CA HIS A 36 20.21 9.32 -10.75
C HIS A 36 20.17 10.85 -10.78
N ILE A 37 21.32 11.49 -10.73
CA ILE A 37 21.41 12.96 -10.87
C ILE A 37 21.04 13.30 -12.31
N VAL A 38 19.79 13.67 -12.53
CA VAL A 38 19.34 14.22 -13.81
C VAL A 38 19.59 15.72 -13.73
N THR A 39 20.51 16.21 -14.55
CA THR A 39 20.71 17.65 -14.72
C THR A 39 19.39 18.26 -15.20
N PRO A 40 18.84 19.25 -14.48
CA PRO A 40 17.60 19.88 -14.91
C PRO A 40 17.84 20.57 -16.24
N ASN A 41 16.94 20.36 -17.21
CA ASN A 41 16.95 21.14 -18.44
C ASN A 41 16.77 22.63 -18.07
N PRO A 42 17.67 23.54 -18.45
CA PRO A 42 17.55 24.97 -18.13
C PRO A 42 16.26 25.61 -18.66
N LEU A 43 15.66 25.03 -19.71
CA LEU A 43 14.35 25.44 -20.23
C LEU A 43 13.18 24.93 -19.36
N ASP A 44 13.37 23.84 -18.62
CA ASP A 44 12.35 23.25 -17.74
C ASP A 44 12.47 23.92 -16.35
N LYS A 45 12.07 25.19 -16.25
CA LYS A 45 11.86 25.90 -14.97
C LYS A 45 10.64 25.31 -14.24
N SER A 46 10.69 24.02 -13.92
CA SER A 46 9.68 23.35 -13.12
C SER A 46 9.67 23.99 -11.74
N GLN A 47 8.52 24.50 -11.32
CA GLN A 47 8.33 24.98 -9.96
C GLN A 47 8.69 23.86 -8.98
N ARG A 48 9.49 24.19 -7.97
CA ARG A 48 9.90 23.22 -6.95
C ARG A 48 8.69 22.88 -6.10
N ALA A 49 8.39 21.59 -5.96
CA ALA A 49 7.34 21.13 -5.06
C ALA A 49 7.69 21.52 -3.63
N VAL A 50 6.70 22.03 -2.91
CA VAL A 50 6.81 22.37 -1.49
C VAL A 50 7.01 21.08 -0.68
N SER A 51 7.63 21.18 0.49
CA SER A 51 7.78 20.04 1.41
C SER A 51 6.41 19.45 1.76
N PRO A 52 6.24 18.12 1.85
CA PRO A 52 4.96 17.50 2.20
C PRO A 52 4.29 18.05 3.46
N LYS A 53 5.09 18.48 4.45
CA LYS A 53 4.59 19.07 5.70
C LYS A 53 3.94 20.45 5.52
N ASP A 54 4.42 21.22 4.56
CA ASP A 54 3.95 22.59 4.31
C ASP A 54 2.88 22.63 3.20
N ARG A 55 2.54 21.48 2.61
CA ARG A 55 1.47 21.38 1.62
C ARG A 55 0.11 21.48 2.30
N ILE A 56 -0.78 22.23 1.67
CA ILE A 56 -2.14 22.40 2.19
C ILE A 56 -2.87 21.05 2.08
N LYS A 57 -3.29 20.51 3.24
CA LYS A 57 -4.06 19.27 3.33
C LYS A 57 -5.51 19.50 2.86
N TRP A 58 -6.17 20.47 3.47
CA TRP A 58 -7.56 20.83 3.20
C TRP A 58 -7.61 22.12 2.39
N TRP A 59 -7.84 21.99 1.09
CA TRP A 59 -7.89 23.12 0.15
C TRP A 59 -9.28 23.74 0.15
N ASN A 60 -9.42 25.01 0.53
CA ASN A 60 -10.72 25.70 0.52
C ASN A 60 -11.04 26.40 -0.80
N ILE A 61 -10.04 26.59 -1.64
CA ILE A 61 -10.16 27.17 -2.98
C ILE A 61 -10.02 26.04 -4.00
N VAL A 62 -10.99 25.95 -4.89
CA VAL A 62 -11.19 24.85 -5.83
C VAL A 62 -11.47 25.42 -7.23
N PRO A 63 -11.17 24.70 -8.33
CA PRO A 63 -11.53 25.14 -9.67
C PRO A 63 -13.03 25.45 -9.80
N GLY A 64 -13.35 26.59 -10.43
CA GLY A 64 -14.69 27.16 -10.53
C GLY A 64 -15.05 28.16 -9.43
N ASP A 65 -14.24 28.29 -8.37
CA ASP A 65 -14.42 29.35 -7.38
C ASP A 65 -14.10 30.73 -7.96
N GLN A 66 -14.77 31.75 -7.42
CA GLN A 66 -14.46 33.14 -7.67
C GLN A 66 -13.58 33.69 -6.54
N VAL A 67 -12.49 34.37 -6.89
CA VAL A 67 -11.49 34.91 -5.96
C VAL A 67 -11.05 36.30 -6.37
N ARG A 68 -10.57 37.09 -5.41
CA ARG A 68 -9.71 38.25 -5.70
C ARG A 68 -8.28 38.01 -5.27
N VAL A 69 -7.36 38.71 -5.91
CA VAL A 69 -5.94 38.76 -5.52
C VAL A 69 -5.75 39.93 -4.56
N MET A 70 -5.23 39.67 -3.36
CA MET A 70 -5.05 40.73 -2.33
C MET A 70 -4.00 41.78 -2.71
N ALA A 71 -3.02 41.41 -3.53
CA ALA A 71 -1.96 42.33 -3.94
C ALA A 71 -2.38 43.32 -5.03
N GLU A 72 -3.55 43.11 -5.64
CA GLU A 72 -4.08 43.98 -6.69
C GLU A 72 -5.06 44.98 -6.09
N THR A 73 -4.92 46.24 -6.51
CA THR A 73 -5.81 47.34 -6.13
C THR A 73 -7.17 47.27 -6.82
N ASP A 74 -7.24 46.65 -7.98
CA ASP A 74 -8.42 46.66 -8.85
C ASP A 74 -9.61 45.89 -8.25
N GLY A 75 -9.36 45.04 -7.26
CA GLY A 75 -10.40 44.26 -6.58
C GLY A 75 -11.17 43.31 -7.49
N SER A 76 -10.65 43.00 -8.68
CA SER A 76 -11.35 42.24 -9.71
C SER A 76 -11.63 40.80 -9.25
N VAL A 77 -12.88 40.38 -9.42
CA VAL A 77 -13.31 39.01 -9.17
C VAL A 77 -12.91 38.15 -10.36
N ARG A 78 -12.12 37.11 -10.12
CA ARG A 78 -11.58 36.22 -11.14
C ARG A 78 -11.94 34.78 -10.84
N GLU A 79 -12.16 33.98 -11.87
CA GLU A 79 -12.43 32.56 -11.72
C GLU A 79 -11.13 31.76 -11.58
N VAL A 80 -11.15 30.78 -10.66
CA VAL A 80 -10.09 29.80 -10.49
C VAL A 80 -10.25 28.72 -11.55
N LYS A 81 -9.29 28.61 -12.47
CA LYS A 81 -9.32 27.57 -13.52
C LYS A 81 -8.64 26.28 -13.09
N GLY A 82 -7.65 26.35 -12.21
CA GLY A 82 -6.95 25.16 -11.75
C GLY A 82 -6.10 25.40 -10.52
N VAL A 83 -5.68 24.30 -9.90
CA VAL A 83 -4.90 24.33 -8.66
C VAL A 83 -3.71 23.40 -8.75
N ASN A 84 -2.55 23.84 -8.26
CA ASN A 84 -1.39 23.01 -8.02
C ASN A 84 -1.20 22.74 -6.51
N LYS A 85 -1.61 21.53 -6.11
CA LYS A 85 -1.53 21.09 -4.71
C LYS A 85 -0.11 20.79 -4.23
N PHE A 86 0.86 20.61 -5.14
CA PHE A 86 2.26 20.36 -4.79
C PHE A 86 3.05 21.65 -4.53
N THR A 87 2.65 22.77 -5.15
CA THR A 87 3.32 24.07 -5.02
C THR A 87 2.52 25.12 -4.25
N ASN A 88 1.34 24.76 -3.71
CA ASN A 88 0.42 25.67 -3.02
C ASN A 88 0.02 26.88 -3.88
N ARG A 89 -0.17 26.67 -5.18
CA ARG A 89 -0.46 27.72 -6.15
C ARG A 89 -1.79 27.50 -6.85
N VAL A 90 -2.41 28.60 -7.25
CA VAL A 90 -3.73 28.65 -7.88
C VAL A 90 -3.58 29.40 -9.20
N TYR A 91 -4.19 28.82 -10.24
CA TYR A 91 -4.26 29.39 -11.58
C TYR A 91 -5.61 30.07 -11.74
N ILE A 92 -5.58 31.39 -11.86
CA ILE A 92 -6.76 32.23 -12.05
C ILE A 92 -6.77 32.76 -13.48
N GLU A 93 -7.95 33.19 -13.94
CA GLU A 93 -8.08 33.86 -15.23
C GLU A 93 -7.21 35.14 -15.29
N GLY A 94 -6.44 35.27 -16.38
CA GLY A 94 -5.54 36.41 -16.60
C GLY A 94 -6.28 37.66 -17.09
N ASP A 95 -5.63 38.82 -16.93
CA ASP A 95 -6.20 40.13 -17.29
C ASP A 95 -6.41 40.33 -18.79
N LYS A 96 -5.54 39.73 -19.61
CA LYS A 96 -5.59 39.85 -21.07
C LYS A 96 -6.13 38.57 -21.68
N LYS A 97 -7.22 38.70 -22.45
CA LYS A 97 -7.71 37.61 -23.29
C LYS A 97 -6.67 37.34 -24.39
N ARG A 98 -6.52 36.08 -24.78
CA ARG A 98 -5.50 35.56 -25.73
C ARG A 98 -5.41 36.33 -27.07
N LYS A 99 -6.39 37.17 -27.42
CA LYS A 99 -6.50 37.91 -28.68
C LYS A 99 -5.71 39.23 -28.74
N GLU A 100 -5.17 39.73 -27.62
CA GLU A 100 -4.52 41.07 -27.56
C GLU A 100 -2.98 41.03 -27.66
N PHE A 101 -2.37 39.89 -27.93
CA PHE A 101 -0.90 39.78 -28.03
C PHE A 101 -0.44 39.94 -29.48
N SER A 102 0.43 40.91 -29.72
CA SER A 102 1.12 41.12 -31.00
C SER A 102 1.97 39.90 -31.36
N GLU A 103 1.80 39.38 -32.59
CA GLU A 103 2.52 38.22 -33.14
C GLU A 103 4.05 38.44 -33.24
N ASN A 104 4.52 39.69 -33.16
CA ASN A 104 5.92 40.05 -33.40
C ASN A 104 6.85 39.91 -32.18
N ASP A 105 6.33 39.56 -30.99
CA ASP A 105 7.14 39.53 -29.77
C ASP A 105 7.44 38.07 -29.34
N VAL A 106 8.65 37.57 -29.60
CA VAL A 106 9.03 36.16 -29.30
C VAL A 106 8.85 35.81 -27.81
N ARG A 107 8.92 36.80 -26.91
CA ARG A 107 8.60 36.63 -25.48
C ARG A 107 7.11 36.46 -25.20
N SER A 108 6.24 37.08 -26.01
CA SER A 108 4.80 36.88 -25.93
C SER A 108 4.44 35.44 -26.30
N TYR A 109 5.12 34.80 -27.25
CA TYR A 109 4.85 33.41 -27.66
C TYR A 109 5.00 32.39 -26.51
N TYR A 110 5.97 32.60 -25.60
CA TYR A 110 6.12 31.77 -24.40
C TYR A 110 5.10 32.09 -23.30
N GLN A 111 4.64 33.34 -23.18
CA GLN A 111 3.53 33.73 -22.28
C GLN A 111 2.15 33.31 -22.83
N ILE A 112 1.98 33.25 -24.15
CA ILE A 112 0.78 32.76 -24.88
C ILE A 112 0.45 31.30 -24.50
N ARG A 113 1.42 30.52 -24.03
CA ARG A 113 1.20 29.13 -23.58
C ARG A 113 0.49 29.00 -22.24
N ASN A 114 0.43 30.03 -21.40
CA ASN A 114 -0.29 29.94 -20.13
C ASN A 114 -1.15 31.19 -19.88
N PRO A 115 -2.43 31.19 -20.33
CA PRO A 115 -3.33 32.34 -20.17
C PRO A 115 -3.72 32.59 -18.71
N TYR A 116 -3.27 31.75 -17.78
CA TYR A 116 -3.66 31.81 -16.38
C TYR A 116 -2.58 32.48 -15.53
N LYS A 117 -3.00 33.43 -14.71
CA LYS A 117 -2.15 34.05 -13.71
C LYS A 117 -1.92 33.07 -12.57
N ASN A 118 -0.66 32.92 -12.16
CA ASN A 118 -0.26 31.98 -11.11
C ASN A 118 -0.02 32.71 -9.79
N VAL A 119 -0.91 32.53 -8.83
CA VAL A 119 -0.87 33.20 -7.52
C VAL A 119 -0.70 32.16 -6.42
N HIS A 120 0.04 32.50 -5.37
CA HIS A 120 0.15 31.64 -4.19
C HIS A 120 -1.18 31.63 -3.42
N TYR A 121 -1.57 30.48 -2.86
CA TYR A 121 -2.85 30.30 -2.17
C TYR A 121 -3.14 31.39 -1.11
N SER A 122 -2.13 31.78 -0.33
CA SER A 122 -2.27 32.79 0.72
C SER A 122 -2.59 34.19 0.21
N GLY A 123 -2.37 34.48 -1.07
CA GLY A 123 -2.62 35.77 -1.70
C GLY A 123 -4.04 35.96 -2.22
N LEU A 124 -4.92 34.97 -2.02
CA LEU A 124 -6.27 34.96 -2.55
C LEU A 124 -7.32 35.07 -1.44
N GLN A 125 -8.43 35.73 -1.76
CA GLN A 125 -9.63 35.76 -0.93
C GLN A 125 -10.82 35.24 -1.73
N LEU A 126 -11.60 34.32 -1.15
CA LEU A 126 -12.81 33.78 -1.76
C LEU A 126 -13.89 34.85 -1.84
N TYR A 127 -14.54 34.93 -2.99
CA TYR A 127 -15.74 35.73 -3.18
C TYR A 127 -16.93 35.04 -2.50
N ILE A 128 -17.70 35.81 -1.72
CA ILE A 128 -18.90 35.32 -1.02
C ILE A 128 -20.14 35.70 -1.81
N GLY A 129 -20.23 36.96 -2.22
CA GLY A 129 -21.38 37.53 -2.91
C GLY A 129 -21.33 39.06 -2.93
N THR A 130 -22.28 39.67 -3.63
CA THR A 130 -22.51 41.12 -3.58
C THR A 130 -23.51 41.41 -2.48
N TYR A 131 -23.19 42.37 -1.61
CA TYR A 131 -24.07 42.82 -0.55
C TYR A 131 -24.30 44.31 -0.65
N ASP A 132 -25.47 44.75 -0.18
CA ASP A 132 -25.82 46.16 -0.08
C ASP A 132 -25.19 46.75 1.20
N PHE A 133 -24.37 47.78 1.03
CA PHE A 133 -23.75 48.54 2.11
C PHE A 133 -24.45 49.89 2.30
N PRO A 134 -24.42 50.44 3.52
CA PRO A 134 -24.90 51.81 3.75
C PRO A 134 -24.15 52.78 2.83
N PRO A 135 -24.81 53.90 2.44
CA PRO A 135 -24.21 54.87 1.55
C PRO A 135 -22.90 55.44 2.13
N GLU A 136 -21.95 55.72 1.25
CA GLU A 136 -20.75 56.50 1.59
C GLU A 136 -21.14 57.93 2.00
N PRO A 137 -20.33 58.60 2.86
CA PRO A 137 -20.64 59.94 3.34
C PRO A 137 -20.74 60.93 2.17
N GLY A 138 -21.97 61.31 1.80
CA GLY A 138 -22.26 62.22 0.69
C GLY A 138 -23.19 61.65 -0.40
N SER A 139 -23.54 60.36 -0.36
CA SER A 139 -24.54 59.76 -1.24
C SER A 139 -25.77 59.30 -0.45
N SER A 140 -26.94 59.24 -1.09
CA SER A 140 -28.17 58.73 -0.48
C SER A 140 -28.49 57.29 -0.90
N GLU A 141 -27.75 56.73 -1.86
CA GLU A 141 -28.04 55.39 -2.42
C GLU A 141 -27.15 54.29 -1.79
N PRO A 142 -27.71 53.12 -1.45
CA PRO A 142 -26.94 51.99 -0.94
C PRO A 142 -25.98 51.46 -2.01
N GLN A 143 -24.74 51.15 -1.62
CA GLN A 143 -23.71 50.66 -2.55
C GLN A 143 -23.66 49.13 -2.58
N ARG A 144 -23.70 48.56 -3.80
CA ARG A 144 -23.51 47.12 -4.04
C ARG A 144 -22.03 46.80 -4.15
N ILE A 145 -21.45 46.27 -3.08
CA ILE A 145 -20.01 45.99 -3.01
C ILE A 145 -19.77 44.47 -2.98
N PRO A 146 -18.82 43.93 -3.75
CA PRO A 146 -18.41 42.54 -3.66
C PRO A 146 -17.72 42.27 -2.30
N VAL A 147 -18.21 41.25 -1.60
CA VAL A 147 -17.70 40.85 -0.28
C VAL A 147 -16.86 39.59 -0.40
N PHE A 148 -15.71 39.62 0.26
CA PHE A 148 -14.74 38.53 0.23
C PHE A 148 -14.48 37.98 1.63
N ALA A 149 -14.07 36.72 1.69
CA ALA A 149 -13.69 36.06 2.93
C ALA A 149 -12.26 36.48 3.35
N LYS A 150 -12.16 37.22 4.45
CA LYS A 150 -10.89 37.54 5.13
C LYS A 150 -10.37 36.34 5.92
N ARG A 151 -11.28 35.60 6.58
CA ARG A 151 -10.96 34.34 7.27
C ARG A 151 -11.99 33.29 6.90
N ILE A 152 -11.49 32.09 6.61
CA ILE A 152 -12.31 30.92 6.26
C ILE A 152 -12.12 29.90 7.37
N GLY A 153 -13.22 29.44 7.95
CA GLY A 153 -13.26 28.25 8.78
C GLY A 153 -13.83 27.05 8.01
N THR A 154 -13.58 25.87 8.53
CA THR A 154 -13.96 24.60 7.90
C THR A 154 -14.57 23.66 8.93
N SER A 155 -15.56 22.87 8.53
CA SER A 155 -16.05 21.76 9.35
C SER A 155 -15.07 20.58 9.33
N GLY A 156 -15.35 19.56 10.15
CA GLY A 156 -14.63 18.30 10.13
C GLY A 156 -14.82 17.58 8.78
N PRO A 157 -13.75 17.04 8.16
CA PRO A 157 -13.84 16.36 6.87
C PRO A 157 -14.47 14.98 7.02
N GLU A 158 -15.51 14.73 6.21
CA GLU A 158 -16.23 13.45 6.15
C GLU A 158 -15.97 12.77 4.80
N PHE A 159 -15.92 11.43 4.79
CA PHE A 159 -15.79 10.66 3.56
C PHE A 159 -17.16 10.16 3.10
N LYS A 160 -17.69 10.72 2.01
CA LYS A 160 -19.02 10.41 1.44
C LYS A 160 -18.88 10.11 -0.04
N GLN A 161 -19.48 9.02 -0.53
CA GLN A 161 -19.52 8.69 -1.97
C GLN A 161 -18.15 8.72 -2.68
N GLY A 162 -17.09 8.23 -2.02
CA GLY A 162 -15.75 8.19 -2.62
C GLY A 162 -14.98 9.51 -2.63
N ARG A 163 -15.49 10.55 -1.94
CA ARG A 163 -14.87 11.87 -1.83
C ARG A 163 -14.82 12.37 -0.38
N PHE A 164 -13.83 13.20 -0.09
CA PHE A 164 -13.76 13.96 1.15
C PHE A 164 -14.56 15.25 0.97
N VAL A 165 -15.47 15.50 1.89
CA VAL A 165 -16.35 16.68 1.91
C VAL A 165 -16.22 17.35 3.26
N TRP A 166 -16.06 18.67 3.26
CA TRP A 166 -16.17 19.51 4.44
C TRP A 166 -16.86 20.80 4.03
N GLU A 167 -17.52 21.45 4.97
CA GLU A 167 -18.18 22.73 4.74
C GLU A 167 -17.19 23.85 4.98
N ARG A 168 -17.32 24.93 4.21
CA ARG A 168 -16.50 26.13 4.34
C ARG A 168 -17.39 27.29 4.74
N TYR A 169 -16.95 28.07 5.71
CA TYR A 169 -17.67 29.23 6.20
C TYR A 169 -16.76 30.44 6.33
N ALA A 170 -17.23 31.62 5.96
CA ALA A 170 -16.54 32.86 6.27
C ALA A 170 -16.73 33.17 7.75
N THR A 171 -15.62 33.27 8.48
CA THR A 171 -15.59 33.77 9.86
C THR A 171 -15.27 35.26 9.91
N ALA A 172 -14.71 35.82 8.83
CA ALA A 172 -14.54 37.24 8.68
C ALA A 172 -14.61 37.68 7.23
N THR A 173 -15.18 38.86 7.01
CA THR A 173 -15.39 39.43 5.67
C THR A 173 -14.64 40.75 5.46
N THR A 174 -14.33 41.06 4.21
CA THR A 174 -13.74 42.32 3.75
C THR A 174 -14.41 42.77 2.44
N PRO A 175 -15.18 43.88 2.45
CA PRO A 175 -15.53 44.73 3.59
C PRO A 175 -16.34 44.02 4.69
N ARG A 176 -16.33 44.57 5.90
CA ARG A 176 -17.04 43.98 7.06
C ARG A 176 -18.54 44.18 6.87
N LEU A 177 -19.32 43.10 6.88
CA LEU A 177 -20.76 43.16 6.65
C LEU A 177 -21.50 44.01 7.72
N PRO A 178 -22.52 44.80 7.34
CA PRO A 178 -23.25 45.67 8.27
C PRO A 178 -24.03 44.88 9.33
N THR A 179 -24.51 43.68 8.97
CA THR A 179 -25.25 42.79 9.87
C THR A 179 -24.39 42.21 11.00
N TRP A 180 -23.08 42.44 10.98
CA TRP A 180 -22.16 41.69 11.81
C TRP A 180 -21.83 42.39 13.13
N THR A 181 -22.58 42.03 14.17
CA THR A 181 -22.39 42.51 15.54
C THR A 181 -21.10 41.97 16.16
N PRO A 182 -20.29 42.82 16.84
CA PRO A 182 -19.10 42.35 17.55
C PRO A 182 -19.50 41.44 18.71
N GLY A 183 -19.24 40.13 18.57
CA GLY A 183 -19.53 39.12 19.60
C GLY A 183 -20.33 37.92 19.09
N SER A 184 -21.15 38.07 18.05
CA SER A 184 -21.80 36.95 17.37
C SER A 184 -20.85 36.33 16.35
N GLN A 185 -20.52 35.04 16.52
CA GLN A 185 -19.78 34.27 15.51
C GLN A 185 -20.72 33.81 14.40
N ASP A 186 -21.26 34.76 13.64
CA ASP A 186 -22.11 34.43 12.51
C ASP A 186 -21.24 33.87 11.38
N ARG A 187 -21.44 32.57 11.09
CA ARG A 187 -20.69 31.82 10.08
C ARG A 187 -21.46 31.87 8.78
N ILE A 188 -20.92 32.53 7.75
CA ILE A 188 -21.57 32.57 6.43
C ILE A 188 -21.11 31.37 5.63
N HIS A 189 -22.02 30.46 5.30
CA HIS A 189 -21.72 29.28 4.49
C HIS A 189 -21.34 29.67 3.06
N ILE A 190 -20.23 29.13 2.55
CA ILE A 190 -19.79 29.32 1.16
C ILE A 190 -19.95 27.97 0.42
N PRO A 191 -20.94 27.82 -0.48
CA PRO A 191 -21.17 26.54 -1.16
C PRO A 191 -20.00 26.20 -2.08
N TRP A 192 -19.66 24.92 -2.23
CA TRP A 192 -18.70 24.46 -3.23
C TRP A 192 -19.23 24.67 -4.65
N PRO A 193 -18.36 24.90 -5.64
CA PRO A 193 -18.79 25.02 -7.03
C PRO A 193 -19.32 23.66 -7.52
N GLU A 194 -20.45 23.68 -8.24
CA GLU A 194 -21.07 22.45 -8.73
C GLU A 194 -20.13 21.70 -9.69
N PRO A 195 -19.87 20.40 -9.47
CA PRO A 195 -19.08 19.61 -10.39
C PRO A 195 -19.80 19.45 -11.72
N GLU A 196 -19.05 19.55 -12.82
CA GLU A 196 -19.58 19.20 -14.14
C GLU A 196 -20.04 17.74 -14.10
N LYS A 197 -21.27 17.48 -14.55
CA LYS A 197 -21.78 16.12 -14.66
C LYS A 197 -20.92 15.38 -15.68
N PRO A 198 -20.32 14.22 -15.34
CA PRO A 198 -19.53 13.47 -16.30
C PRO A 198 -20.42 13.12 -17.50
N ASN A 199 -19.87 13.26 -18.71
CA ASN A 199 -20.56 12.80 -19.91
C ASN A 199 -20.52 11.27 -19.91
N VAL A 200 -21.63 10.64 -19.51
CA VAL A 200 -21.77 9.19 -19.52
C VAL A 200 -22.20 8.79 -20.94
N PRO A 201 -21.42 7.97 -21.66
CA PRO A 201 -21.84 7.49 -22.96
C PRO A 201 -23.16 6.72 -22.83
N LYS A 202 -24.01 6.78 -23.87
CA LYS A 202 -25.22 5.98 -23.90
C LYS A 202 -24.85 4.48 -23.90
N PRO A 203 -25.58 3.63 -23.19
CA PRO A 203 -25.29 2.20 -23.15
C PRO A 203 -25.36 1.60 -24.55
N THR A 204 -24.46 0.68 -24.84
CA THR A 204 -24.40 -0.09 -26.09
C THR A 204 -25.20 -1.39 -25.94
N ASN A 205 -25.62 -2.02 -27.05
CA ASN A 205 -26.30 -3.34 -27.03
C ASN A 205 -25.48 -4.48 -26.38
N TYR A 206 -24.18 -4.26 -26.16
CA TYR A 206 -23.29 -5.21 -25.46
C TYR A 206 -23.22 -4.95 -23.95
N ASP A 207 -23.78 -3.84 -23.45
CA ASP A 207 -23.79 -3.54 -22.03
C ASP A 207 -24.89 -4.37 -21.33
N THR A 208 -24.54 -4.95 -20.18
CA THR A 208 -25.48 -5.74 -19.39
C THR A 208 -26.59 -4.86 -18.81
N GLY A 209 -27.84 -5.33 -18.88
CA GLY A 209 -28.97 -4.66 -18.25
C GLY A 209 -28.79 -4.53 -16.73
N LEU A 210 -29.36 -3.47 -16.15
CA LEU A 210 -29.28 -3.21 -14.71
C LEU A 210 -29.85 -4.36 -13.87
N GLU A 211 -30.91 -5.00 -14.36
CA GLU A 211 -31.57 -6.13 -13.69
C GLU A 211 -30.60 -7.31 -13.49
N THR A 212 -29.87 -7.68 -14.55
CA THR A 212 -28.88 -8.76 -14.51
C THR A 212 -27.69 -8.42 -13.62
N ILE A 213 -27.29 -7.14 -13.53
CA ILE A 213 -26.19 -6.70 -12.65
C ILE A 213 -26.61 -6.77 -11.18
N LEU A 214 -27.87 -6.46 -10.88
CA LEU A 214 -28.41 -6.47 -9.51
C LEU A 214 -28.75 -7.87 -9.02
N GLU A 215 -28.80 -8.87 -9.92
CA GLU A 215 -29.02 -10.26 -9.57
C GLU A 215 -27.87 -10.81 -8.72
N VAL A 216 -28.17 -11.15 -7.46
CA VAL A 216 -27.19 -11.71 -6.52
C VAL A 216 -26.95 -13.19 -6.85
N THR A 217 -25.98 -13.45 -7.73
CA THR A 217 -25.61 -14.79 -8.20
C THR A 217 -24.76 -15.60 -7.22
N TYR A 218 -24.14 -14.95 -6.23
CA TYR A 218 -23.26 -15.61 -5.26
C TYR A 218 -23.68 -15.28 -3.83
N SER A 219 -24.03 -16.34 -3.08
CA SER A 219 -24.27 -16.29 -1.64
C SER A 219 -23.15 -17.06 -0.93
N PRO A 220 -22.23 -16.40 -0.22
CA PRO A 220 -21.16 -17.11 0.48
C PRO A 220 -21.74 -18.03 1.56
N THR A 221 -21.24 -19.26 1.66
CA THR A 221 -21.64 -20.18 2.73
C THR A 221 -21.30 -19.61 4.09
N CYS A 222 -22.27 -19.65 5.02
CA CYS A 222 -22.12 -19.14 6.37
C CYS A 222 -20.89 -19.77 7.05
N ARG A 223 -20.01 -18.92 7.59
CA ARG A 223 -18.83 -19.38 8.33
C ARG A 223 -19.31 -20.25 9.50
N PRO A 224 -18.86 -21.51 9.62
CA PRO A 224 -19.27 -22.35 10.73
C PRO A 224 -18.86 -21.67 12.06
N PRO A 225 -19.72 -21.71 13.10
CA PRO A 225 -19.48 -21.02 14.36
C PRO A 225 -18.14 -21.45 14.97
N ALA A 226 -17.46 -20.49 15.61
CA ALA A 226 -16.18 -20.73 16.27
C ALA A 226 -16.34 -21.86 17.30
N GLY A 227 -15.59 -22.96 17.12
CA GLY A 227 -15.68 -24.17 17.95
C GLY A 227 -16.35 -25.36 17.28
N SER A 228 -16.91 -25.19 16.08
CA SER A 228 -17.32 -26.32 15.23
C SER A 228 -16.09 -27.16 14.90
N ASN A 229 -16.10 -28.43 15.31
CA ASN A 229 -15.19 -29.48 14.85
C ASN A 229 -15.41 -29.79 13.36
N VAL A 230 -15.48 -28.76 12.50
CA VAL A 230 -15.27 -28.98 11.07
C VAL A 230 -13.91 -29.61 11.00
N PRO A 231 -13.76 -30.80 10.38
CA PRO A 231 -12.47 -31.43 10.28
C PRO A 231 -11.54 -30.41 9.63
N LEU A 232 -10.61 -29.85 10.41
CA LEU A 232 -9.39 -29.29 9.86
C LEU A 232 -8.92 -30.39 8.92
N LEU A 233 -8.93 -30.13 7.61
CA LEU A 233 -8.49 -31.07 6.60
C LEU A 233 -7.13 -31.62 7.06
N ARG A 234 -7.17 -32.82 7.66
CA ARG A 234 -6.03 -33.47 8.30
C ARG A 234 -5.08 -33.83 7.19
N GLU A 235 -3.99 -33.05 7.07
CA GLU A 235 -2.67 -33.35 6.49
C GLU A 235 -2.55 -34.12 5.16
N GLY A 236 -3.62 -34.41 4.43
CA GLY A 236 -3.60 -35.15 3.15
C GLY A 236 -4.33 -34.46 2.00
N GLY A 237 -4.74 -33.20 2.16
CA GLY A 237 -5.75 -32.57 1.31
C GLY A 237 -5.26 -31.48 0.35
N ASP A 238 -3.96 -31.19 0.25
CA ASP A 238 -3.49 -30.06 -0.57
C ASP A 238 -3.88 -30.20 -2.06
N ASP A 239 -3.94 -31.44 -2.55
CA ASP A 239 -4.39 -31.73 -3.92
C ASP A 239 -5.91 -31.84 -4.04
N THR A 240 -6.68 -31.87 -2.94
CA THR A 240 -8.13 -32.11 -3.05
C THR A 240 -8.85 -31.01 -3.82
N TYR A 241 -8.42 -29.75 -3.66
CA TYR A 241 -8.91 -28.63 -4.47
C TYR A 241 -8.48 -28.72 -5.93
N VAL A 242 -7.23 -29.07 -6.19
CA VAL A 242 -6.73 -29.28 -7.57
C VAL A 242 -7.49 -30.42 -8.25
N ARG A 243 -7.81 -31.48 -7.51
CA ARG A 243 -8.59 -32.63 -7.97
C ARG A 243 -10.06 -32.27 -8.18
N MET A 244 -10.65 -31.42 -7.34
CA MET A 244 -11.99 -30.86 -7.56
C MET A 244 -12.05 -29.97 -8.82
N LEU A 245 -11.05 -29.11 -9.04
CA LEU A 245 -10.94 -28.31 -10.28
C LEU A 245 -10.77 -29.16 -11.54
N ARG A 246 -10.05 -30.28 -11.42
CA ARG A 246 -9.89 -31.26 -12.51
C ARG A 246 -11.12 -32.16 -12.72
N GLY A 247 -12.15 -32.03 -11.88
CA GLY A 247 -13.35 -32.86 -11.94
C GLY A 247 -13.15 -34.30 -11.43
N GLU A 248 -12.01 -34.62 -10.81
CA GLU A 248 -11.76 -35.94 -10.21
C GLU A 248 -12.58 -36.18 -8.94
N LEU A 249 -13.05 -35.10 -8.30
CA LEU A 249 -13.90 -35.13 -7.11
C LEU A 249 -15.10 -34.17 -7.31
N PRO A 250 -16.32 -34.54 -6.86
CA PRO A 250 -17.48 -33.66 -6.96
C PRO A 250 -17.31 -32.42 -6.10
N TYR A 251 -17.74 -31.26 -6.61
CA TYR A 251 -17.69 -30.00 -5.89
C TYR A 251 -18.61 -30.03 -4.67
N LYS A 252 -18.02 -29.85 -3.48
CA LYS A 252 -18.78 -29.76 -2.21
C LYS A 252 -18.99 -28.30 -1.85
N GLN A 253 -20.17 -27.76 -2.18
CA GLN A 253 -20.55 -26.38 -1.86
C GLN A 253 -20.53 -26.08 -0.35
N ASN A 254 -20.63 -27.10 0.50
CA ASN A 254 -20.70 -26.95 1.96
C ASN A 254 -19.36 -26.57 2.63
N VAL A 255 -18.23 -26.61 1.91
CA VAL A 255 -16.91 -26.27 2.47
C VAL A 255 -16.39 -24.98 1.81
N PRO A 256 -16.06 -23.94 2.59
CA PRO A 256 -15.54 -22.70 2.04
C PRO A 256 -14.21 -22.94 1.31
N MET A 257 -14.12 -22.42 0.08
CA MET A 257 -12.98 -22.61 -0.82
C MET A 257 -11.67 -22.06 -0.21
N GLU A 258 -11.79 -21.05 0.64
CA GLU A 258 -10.70 -20.39 1.35
C GLU A 258 -9.91 -21.33 2.27
N VAL A 259 -10.54 -22.42 2.75
CA VAL A 259 -9.86 -23.43 3.58
C VAL A 259 -8.79 -24.16 2.77
N PHE A 260 -9.11 -24.52 1.53
CA PHE A 260 -8.18 -25.19 0.63
C PHE A 260 -7.07 -24.24 0.14
N LEU A 261 -7.41 -22.97 -0.09
CA LEU A 261 -6.47 -21.95 -0.56
C LEU A 261 -5.64 -21.31 0.57
N SER A 262 -5.86 -21.69 1.83
CA SER A 262 -5.23 -21.04 2.98
C SER A 262 -3.69 -21.02 2.93
N ARG A 263 -3.07 -22.05 2.34
CA ARG A 263 -1.61 -22.14 2.15
C ARG A 263 -1.09 -21.27 1.01
N GLU A 264 -1.90 -21.04 -0.02
CA GLU A 264 -1.58 -20.16 -1.16
C GLU A 264 -1.80 -18.69 -0.80
N LEU A 265 -2.91 -18.39 -0.12
CA LEU A 265 -3.26 -17.04 0.32
C LEU A 265 -2.37 -16.54 1.46
N SER A 266 -1.79 -17.44 2.26
CA SER A 266 -0.94 -17.07 3.40
C SER A 266 0.49 -17.57 3.24
N ASN A 267 1.45 -16.65 3.18
CA ASN A 267 2.87 -17.00 3.10
C ASN A 267 3.29 -17.86 4.30
N PRO A 268 3.70 -19.15 4.11
CA PRO A 268 4.10 -20.04 5.21
C PRO A 268 5.40 -19.60 5.90
N HIS A 269 6.16 -18.72 5.26
CA HIS A 269 7.43 -18.17 5.73
C HIS A 269 7.33 -16.69 6.14
N SER A 270 6.12 -16.19 6.39
CA SER A 270 5.91 -14.84 6.93
C SER A 270 6.67 -14.65 8.24
N ARG A 271 7.05 -13.40 8.53
CA ARG A 271 7.78 -13.03 9.76
C ARG A 271 7.02 -13.47 11.01
N GLU A 272 5.69 -13.31 11.03
CA GLU A 272 4.86 -13.67 12.18
C GLU A 272 4.82 -15.18 12.40
N LYS A 273 4.58 -15.99 11.37
CA LYS A 273 4.62 -17.46 11.48
C LYS A 273 6.00 -17.99 11.89
N LYS A 274 7.08 -17.30 11.47
CA LYS A 274 8.45 -17.61 11.95
C LYS A 274 8.60 -17.31 13.44
N ARG A 275 8.07 -16.17 13.90
CA ARG A 275 8.07 -15.79 15.32
C ARG A 275 7.27 -16.78 16.16
N GLU A 276 6.08 -17.15 15.70
CA GLU A 276 5.21 -18.14 16.34
C GLU A 276 5.92 -19.49 16.51
N ARG A 277 6.47 -20.05 15.42
CA ARG A 277 7.26 -21.30 15.49
C ARG A 277 8.44 -21.21 16.45
N TYR A 278 9.11 -20.05 16.49
CA TYR A 278 10.22 -19.83 17.41
C TYR A 278 9.77 -19.77 18.88
N LEU A 279 8.65 -19.08 19.16
CA LEU A 279 8.07 -19.02 20.50
C LEU A 279 7.60 -20.41 20.95
N ALA A 280 6.90 -21.15 20.10
CA ALA A 280 6.48 -22.52 20.37
C ALA A 280 7.69 -23.45 20.65
N ALA A 281 8.78 -23.31 19.89
CA ALA A 281 10.01 -24.06 20.15
C ALA A 281 10.65 -23.69 21.51
N LYS A 282 10.68 -22.41 21.87
CA LYS A 282 11.15 -21.95 23.19
C LYS A 282 10.27 -22.48 24.32
N GLU A 283 8.96 -22.42 24.16
CA GLU A 283 8.00 -22.91 25.14
C GLU A 283 8.14 -24.42 25.34
N ARG A 284 8.28 -25.19 24.25
CA ARG A 284 8.60 -26.63 24.32
C ARG A 284 9.88 -26.88 25.12
N GLN A 285 10.96 -26.13 24.89
CA GLN A 285 12.22 -26.28 25.63
C GLN A 285 12.04 -25.98 27.12
N ARG A 286 11.28 -24.92 27.47
CA ARG A 286 10.96 -24.57 28.86
C ARG A 286 10.14 -25.66 29.54
N ASN A 287 9.11 -26.17 28.87
CA ASN A 287 8.26 -27.23 29.40
C ASN A 287 9.04 -28.53 29.61
N LEU A 288 9.97 -28.85 28.71
CA LEU A 288 10.83 -30.02 28.83
C LEU A 288 11.85 -29.86 29.97
N LEU A 289 12.40 -28.67 30.19
CA LEU A 289 13.23 -28.39 31.38
C LEU A 289 12.42 -28.52 32.67
N ARG A 290 11.19 -27.96 32.72
CA ARG A 290 10.29 -28.09 33.88
C ARG A 290 10.05 -29.57 34.21
N LYS A 291 9.72 -30.39 33.21
CA LYS A 291 9.55 -31.84 33.37
C LYS A 291 10.78 -32.51 34.00
N PHE A 292 11.98 -32.21 33.52
CA PHE A 292 13.20 -32.77 34.12
C PHE A 292 13.45 -32.30 35.55
N ILE A 293 13.17 -31.03 35.86
CA ILE A 293 13.24 -30.52 37.24
C ILE A 293 12.24 -31.27 38.12
N ASP A 294 10.99 -31.41 37.66
CA ASP A 294 9.94 -32.11 38.41
C ASP A 294 10.29 -33.60 38.63
N GLU A 295 10.91 -34.25 37.65
CA GLU A 295 11.39 -35.63 37.75
C GLU A 295 12.54 -35.80 38.74
N GLU A 296 13.53 -34.91 38.74
CA GLU A 296 14.67 -34.97 39.67
C GLU A 296 14.30 -34.54 41.09
N MET A 297 13.38 -33.58 41.23
CA MET A 297 12.82 -33.16 42.53
C MET A 297 12.04 -34.28 43.22
N LYS A 298 11.43 -35.20 42.47
CA LYS A 298 10.75 -36.38 43.03
C LYS A 298 11.74 -37.45 43.53
N LYS A 299 12.94 -37.51 42.96
CA LYS A 299 14.00 -38.47 43.34
C LYS A 299 14.84 -38.02 44.53
N THR A 300 14.68 -36.79 44.99
CA THR A 300 15.54 -36.15 46.01
C THR A 300 15.33 -36.69 47.43
N VAL A 301 14.85 -37.92 47.59
CA VAL A 301 14.58 -38.57 48.88
C VAL A 301 15.88 -38.94 49.62
N ASP A 302 17.02 -39.06 48.89
CA ASP A 302 18.30 -39.56 49.42
C ASP A 302 19.31 -38.45 49.79
N GLY A 303 18.88 -37.41 50.50
CA GLY A 303 19.80 -36.40 51.10
C GLY A 303 20.47 -35.42 50.11
N ARG A 304 20.11 -35.45 48.83
CA ARG A 304 20.59 -34.49 47.82
C ARG A 304 20.00 -33.09 48.03
N SER A 305 20.76 -32.06 47.70
CA SER A 305 20.26 -30.67 47.76
C SER A 305 19.35 -30.35 46.58
N ARG A 306 18.33 -29.49 46.77
CA ARG A 306 17.47 -28.98 45.67
C ARG A 306 18.29 -28.36 44.54
N LYS A 307 19.43 -27.74 44.87
CA LYS A 307 20.35 -27.14 43.89
C LYS A 307 21.01 -28.20 43.00
N GLU A 308 21.35 -29.36 43.57
CA GLU A 308 21.96 -30.48 42.85
C GLU A 308 20.95 -31.13 41.91
N ALA A 309 19.71 -31.34 42.37
CA ALA A 309 18.62 -31.85 41.53
C ALA A 309 18.34 -30.94 40.31
N VAL A 310 18.34 -29.62 40.50
CA VAL A 310 18.19 -28.65 39.39
C VAL A 310 19.41 -28.69 38.46
N ALA A 311 20.63 -28.83 38.99
CA ALA A 311 21.84 -28.94 38.17
C ALA A 311 21.80 -30.20 37.29
N GLU A 312 21.47 -31.37 37.86
CA GLU A 312 21.33 -32.63 37.13
C GLU A 312 20.20 -32.57 36.08
N ALA A 313 19.05 -31.98 36.42
CA ALA A 313 17.95 -31.76 35.49
C ALA A 313 18.37 -30.88 34.30
N THR A 314 19.10 -29.78 34.56
CA THR A 314 19.60 -28.90 33.48
C THR A 314 20.66 -29.59 32.61
N PHE A 315 21.47 -30.49 33.18
CA PHE A 315 22.43 -31.30 32.44
C PHE A 315 21.73 -32.26 31.48
N ARG A 316 20.77 -33.06 31.99
CA ARG A 316 19.97 -33.99 31.17
C ARG A 316 19.18 -33.27 30.09
N TRP A 317 18.61 -32.12 30.44
CA TRP A 317 17.94 -31.24 29.48
C TRP A 317 18.86 -30.85 28.31
N ARG A 318 20.09 -30.40 28.59
CA ARG A 318 21.07 -30.01 27.56
C ARG A 318 21.47 -31.19 26.69
N GLU A 319 21.66 -32.36 27.29
CA GLU A 319 21.99 -33.59 26.56
C GLU A 319 20.84 -33.98 25.61
N GLN A 320 19.60 -33.95 26.11
CA GLN A 320 18.42 -34.25 25.30
C GLN A 320 18.26 -33.29 24.13
N LEU A 321 18.48 -31.98 24.34
CA LEU A 321 18.47 -31.00 23.25
C LEU A 321 19.57 -31.27 22.21
N ARG A 322 20.74 -31.74 22.63
CA ARG A 322 21.83 -32.13 21.72
C ARG A 322 21.44 -33.35 20.89
N LEU A 323 20.78 -34.34 21.50
CA LEU A 323 20.29 -35.53 20.81
C LEU A 323 19.14 -35.21 19.84
N GLU A 324 18.15 -34.42 20.27
CA GLU A 324 17.06 -33.95 19.40
C GLU A 324 17.59 -33.19 18.19
N ARG A 325 18.59 -32.31 18.38
CA ARG A 325 19.22 -31.57 17.27
C ARG A 325 19.94 -32.50 16.30
N LYS A 326 20.68 -33.49 16.78
CA LYS A 326 21.32 -34.51 15.93
C LYS A 326 20.28 -35.31 15.15
N ALA A 327 19.19 -35.71 15.81
CA ALA A 327 18.10 -36.45 15.19
C ALA A 327 17.37 -35.61 14.13
N GLU A 328 17.11 -34.32 14.39
CA GLU A 328 16.49 -33.42 13.42
C GLU A 328 17.41 -33.18 12.21
N LEU A 329 18.71 -33.00 12.42
CA LEU A 329 19.68 -32.92 11.32
C LEU A 329 19.67 -34.19 10.48
N LYS A 330 19.62 -35.38 11.11
CA LYS A 330 19.49 -36.66 10.41
C LYS A 330 18.17 -36.74 9.64
N LYS A 331 17.03 -36.34 10.23
CA LYS A 331 15.72 -36.28 9.53
C LYS A 331 15.77 -35.37 8.31
N ARG A 332 16.34 -34.17 8.45
CA ARG A 332 16.53 -33.22 7.33
C ARG A 332 17.46 -33.78 6.26
N TRP A 333 18.51 -34.50 6.66
CA TRP A 333 19.43 -35.18 5.74
C TRP A 333 18.71 -36.26 4.92
N VAL A 334 17.87 -37.08 5.56
CA VAL A 334 17.02 -38.09 4.89
C VAL A 334 16.00 -37.44 3.97
N ALA A 335 15.26 -36.43 4.45
CA ALA A 335 14.24 -35.72 3.65
C ALA A 335 14.80 -35.04 2.40
N ARG A 336 16.08 -34.64 2.41
CA ARG A 336 16.80 -34.13 1.22
C ARG A 336 17.20 -35.22 0.22
N GLY A 337 16.91 -36.50 0.50
CA GLY A 337 17.23 -37.63 -0.37
C GLY A 337 18.69 -38.07 -0.32
N LEU A 338 19.48 -37.60 0.66
CA LEU A 338 20.91 -37.91 0.74
C LEU A 338 21.18 -39.37 1.09
N GLN A 339 20.27 -40.03 1.81
CA GLN A 339 20.33 -41.46 2.07
C GLN A 339 20.25 -42.27 0.78
N ALA A 340 19.23 -42.02 -0.05
CA ALA A 340 19.08 -42.64 -1.34
C ALA A 340 20.29 -42.36 -2.26
N ARG A 341 20.87 -41.15 -2.18
CA ARG A 341 22.10 -40.81 -2.93
C ARG A 341 23.31 -41.64 -2.45
N LEU A 342 23.45 -41.84 -1.14
CA LEU A 342 24.54 -42.63 -0.55
C LEU A 342 24.42 -44.11 -0.91
N GLU A 343 23.20 -44.66 -0.85
CA GLU A 343 22.89 -46.03 -1.28
C GLU A 343 23.19 -46.22 -2.78
N ARG A 344 22.79 -45.29 -3.63
CA ARG A 344 23.14 -45.30 -5.07
C ARG A 344 24.66 -45.29 -5.28
N ARG A 345 25.40 -44.49 -4.48
CA ARG A 345 26.87 -44.46 -4.57
C ARG A 345 27.49 -45.79 -4.16
N ARG A 346 27.03 -46.39 -3.05
CA ARG A 346 27.49 -47.71 -2.58
C ARG A 346 27.24 -48.81 -3.63
N LYS A 347 26.03 -48.83 -4.22
CA LYS A 347 25.69 -49.78 -5.31
C LYS A 347 26.63 -49.60 -6.51
N ARG A 348 26.90 -48.35 -6.92
CA ARG A 348 27.83 -48.05 -8.02
C ARG A 348 29.26 -48.47 -7.72
N THR A 349 29.75 -48.26 -6.50
CA THR A 349 31.11 -48.68 -6.13
C THR A 349 31.23 -50.19 -6.06
N ALA A 350 30.23 -50.89 -5.52
CA ALA A 350 30.21 -52.35 -5.49
C ALA A 350 30.21 -52.94 -6.90
N ALA A 351 29.35 -52.43 -7.80
CA ALA A 351 29.31 -52.88 -9.20
C ALA A 351 30.65 -52.66 -9.94
N LYS A 352 31.37 -51.55 -9.65
CA LYS A 352 32.71 -51.31 -10.21
C LYS A 352 33.74 -52.33 -9.71
N GLN A 353 33.76 -52.59 -8.40
CA GLN A 353 34.66 -53.58 -7.82
C GLN A 353 34.37 -54.99 -8.33
N GLU A 354 33.10 -55.34 -8.51
CA GLU A 354 32.69 -56.60 -9.13
C GLU A 354 33.15 -56.69 -10.59
N ALA A 355 32.97 -55.63 -11.38
CA ALA A 355 33.44 -55.59 -12.77
C ALA A 355 34.98 -55.68 -12.87
N GLU A 356 35.72 -55.05 -11.95
CA GLU A 356 37.19 -55.18 -11.87
C GLU A 356 37.61 -56.60 -11.50
N ARG A 357 36.94 -57.23 -10.53
CA ARG A 357 37.17 -58.64 -10.18
C ARG A 357 36.87 -59.57 -11.35
N GLN A 358 35.80 -59.33 -12.09
CA GLN A 358 35.48 -60.07 -13.31
C GLN A 358 36.58 -59.90 -14.36
N LYS A 359 36.99 -58.67 -14.67
CA LYS A 359 38.10 -58.40 -15.60
C LYS A 359 39.40 -59.11 -15.19
N LEU A 360 39.74 -59.12 -13.91
CA LEU A 360 40.92 -59.83 -13.40
C LEU A 360 40.79 -61.36 -13.51
N ARG A 361 39.58 -61.90 -13.35
CA ARG A 361 39.31 -63.34 -13.57
C ARG A 361 39.38 -63.69 -15.06
N ASP A 362 38.86 -62.82 -15.91
CA ASP A 362 38.82 -62.99 -17.37
C ASP A 362 40.17 -62.67 -18.03
N LEU A 363 41.11 -62.10 -17.27
CA LEU A 363 42.50 -61.85 -17.66
C LEU A 363 43.28 -63.18 -17.71
N VAL A 364 42.93 -63.99 -18.69
CA VAL A 364 43.72 -65.14 -19.12
C VAL A 364 44.71 -64.64 -20.18
N LEU A 365 46.01 -64.81 -19.91
CA LEU A 365 47.05 -64.59 -20.92
C LEU A 365 46.76 -65.51 -22.11
N ARG A 366 46.51 -64.93 -23.28
CA ARG A 366 46.41 -65.73 -24.51
C ARG A 366 47.78 -66.36 -24.74
N VAL A 367 47.83 -67.69 -24.83
CA VAL A 367 49.07 -68.43 -25.09
C VAL A 367 49.62 -67.98 -26.44
N ALA A 368 50.74 -67.29 -26.42
CA ALA A 368 51.50 -66.90 -27.61
C ALA A 368 52.69 -67.87 -27.77
N PRO A 369 53.14 -68.18 -29.00
CA PRO A 369 54.16 -69.20 -29.26
C PRO A 369 55.52 -68.95 -28.58
N ASN A 370 55.76 -67.75 -28.02
CA ASN A 370 57.03 -67.37 -27.39
C ASN A 370 56.97 -67.31 -25.84
N GLN A 371 55.89 -67.80 -25.21
CA GLN A 371 55.81 -67.83 -23.74
C GLN A 371 56.46 -69.10 -23.19
N ILE A 372 57.69 -68.97 -22.69
CA ILE A 372 58.38 -70.00 -21.91
C ILE A 372 57.95 -69.82 -20.45
N MET A 373 57.16 -70.75 -19.92
CA MET A 373 56.92 -70.82 -18.47
C MET A 373 58.12 -71.51 -17.81
N PRO A 374 58.70 -70.95 -16.74
CA PRO A 374 59.73 -71.65 -15.99
C PRO A 374 59.13 -72.92 -15.39
N GLN A 375 59.69 -74.07 -15.74
CA GLN A 375 59.35 -75.34 -15.10
C GLN A 375 59.93 -75.31 -13.67
N VAL A 376 59.09 -75.61 -12.69
CA VAL A 376 59.53 -76.02 -11.34
C VAL A 376 59.51 -77.54 -11.29
#